data_AF-R4LMX6-F1
#
_entry.id   AF-R4LMX6-F1
#
_cell.length_a   1.000
_cell.length_b   1.000
_cell.length_c   1.000
_cell.angle_alpha   90.00
_cell.angle_beta   90.00
_cell.angle_gamma   90.00
#
_symmetry.space_group_name_H-M   'P 1'
#
loop_
_entity.id
_entity.type
_entity.pdbx_description
1 polymer ?
#
loop_
_entity_poly.entity_id
_entity_poly.type
_entity_poly.pdbx_seq_one_letter_code
_entity_poly.pdbx_strand_id
1 'polypeptide(L)'
;MWTRNPTARAARAAEAALDELAARARRSRPLRRRSRPVRRRLAAFLVRRAREMAGLRESGKSAGLYRLQAVRHHLLAIGAELLADLTDIVFLTLDEVRALLDERPGNTDTLIVRRRALHLRESRRRYAPEALLSDGTDLETVLPPPTASSAPPTSPARQNDHIPPTDDRNRPPSPPGGTVVVDGSAGTVELC
;
A
#
# COMPACT_ATOMS: atom_id res chain seq x y z
N MET A 1 18.64 20.18 -2.60
CA MET A 1 17.73 20.79 -1.61
C MET A 1 16.52 19.86 -1.38
N TRP A 2 16.70 18.76 -0.62
CA TRP A 2 15.66 17.77 -0.29
C TRP A 2 15.80 17.38 1.18
N THR A 3 15.32 18.20 2.11
CA THR A 3 15.33 17.88 3.55
C THR A 3 14.05 18.33 4.25
N ARG A 4 12.89 18.25 3.58
CA ARG A 4 11.64 18.13 4.34
C ARG A 4 11.48 16.66 4.68
N ASN A 5 11.81 16.29 5.91
CA ASN A 5 11.61 14.95 6.41
C ASN A 5 10.18 14.84 6.98
N PRO A 6 9.18 14.36 6.20
CA PRO A 6 7.78 14.31 6.63
C PRO A 6 7.59 13.47 7.90
N THR A 7 8.48 12.49 8.11
CA THR A 7 8.48 11.62 9.30
C THR A 7 8.74 12.40 10.59
N ALA A 8 9.64 13.39 10.57
CA ALA A 8 9.98 14.20 11.73
C ALA A 8 8.79 15.09 12.16
N ARG A 9 8.02 15.58 11.20
CA ARG A 9 6.79 16.34 11.47
C ARG A 9 5.70 15.45 12.05
N ALA A 10 5.51 14.25 11.48
CA ALA A 10 4.56 13.27 11.99
C ALA A 10 4.89 12.77 13.40
N ALA A 11 6.18 12.68 13.75
CA ALA A 11 6.63 12.35 15.09
C ALA A 11 6.22 13.42 16.12
N ARG A 12 6.53 14.70 15.83
CA ARG A 12 6.19 15.84 16.71
C ARG A 12 4.68 16.01 16.91
N ALA A 13 3.90 15.86 15.84
CA ALA A 13 2.44 15.98 15.92
C ALA A 13 1.82 14.91 16.84
N ALA A 14 2.41 13.73 16.90
CA ALA A 14 1.93 12.67 17.78
C ALA A 14 2.37 12.80 19.23
N GLU A 15 3.57 13.31 19.49
CA GLU A 15 3.99 13.67 20.84
C GLU A 15 3.02 14.70 21.44
N ALA A 16 2.68 15.74 20.65
CA ALA A 16 1.68 16.72 21.04
C ALA A 16 0.30 16.10 21.31
N ALA A 17 -0.14 15.14 20.50
CA ALA A 17 -1.41 14.43 20.70
C ALA A 17 -1.40 13.56 21.98
N LEU A 18 -0.28 12.94 22.32
CA LEU A 18 -0.12 12.17 23.57
C LEU A 18 -0.15 13.09 24.80
N ASP A 19 0.51 14.24 24.73
CA ASP A 19 0.49 15.24 25.78
C ASP A 19 -0.91 15.81 26.01
N GLU A 20 -1.64 16.04 24.92
CA GLU A 20 -3.03 16.48 24.96
C GLU A 20 -3.94 15.41 25.59
N LEU A 21 -3.78 14.14 25.21
CA LEU A 21 -4.54 13.02 25.78
C LEU A 21 -4.26 12.89 27.30
N ALA A 22 -2.98 13.01 27.69
CA ALA A 22 -2.58 13.01 29.08
C ALA A 22 -3.17 14.20 29.86
N ALA A 23 -3.29 15.38 29.21
CA ALA A 23 -3.91 16.56 29.78
C ALA A 23 -5.43 16.43 29.93
N ARG A 24 -6.13 15.84 28.94
CA ARG A 24 -7.57 15.55 29.04
C ARG A 24 -7.85 14.53 30.15
N ALA A 25 -7.05 13.47 30.23
CA ALA A 25 -7.16 12.47 31.29
C ALA A 25 -6.90 13.03 32.71
N ARG A 26 -6.16 14.14 32.84
CA ARG A 26 -6.02 14.89 34.11
C ARG A 26 -7.28 15.66 34.50
N ARG A 27 -8.06 16.13 33.51
CA ARG A 27 -9.24 16.98 33.70
C ARG A 27 -10.53 16.20 33.97
N SER A 28 -10.61 14.94 33.55
CA SER A 28 -11.77 14.06 33.83
C SER A 28 -11.82 13.63 35.32
N ARG A 29 -12.74 14.24 36.08
CA ARG A 29 -12.92 14.12 37.55
C ARG A 29 -13.63 12.80 37.99
N PRO A 30 -13.91 12.55 39.28
CA PRO A 30 -13.15 11.63 40.14
C PRO A 30 -13.91 10.33 40.48
N LEU A 31 -13.49 9.19 39.91
CA LEU A 31 -13.90 7.88 40.43
C LEU A 31 -12.64 7.01 40.66
N ARG A 32 -12.39 6.73 41.96
CA ARG A 32 -11.41 5.81 42.57
C ARG A 32 -9.94 6.29 42.61
N ARG A 33 -9.54 6.77 43.80
CA ARG A 33 -8.39 7.66 44.08
C ARG A 33 -6.99 7.02 44.17
N ARG A 34 -6.82 5.69 44.17
CA ARG A 34 -5.49 5.08 44.43
C ARG A 34 -4.82 4.42 43.22
N SER A 35 -5.59 3.88 42.28
CA SER A 35 -5.02 3.10 41.16
C SER A 35 -4.86 3.88 39.84
N ARG A 36 -5.37 5.12 39.74
CA ARG A 36 -5.35 5.94 38.50
C ARG A 36 -3.98 6.46 38.06
N PRO A 37 -3.04 6.93 38.92
CA PRO A 37 -1.78 7.49 38.41
C PRO A 37 -0.85 6.42 37.82
N VAL A 38 -0.86 5.21 38.39
CA VAL A 38 -0.11 4.06 37.88
C VAL A 38 -0.69 3.61 36.54
N ARG A 39 -2.02 3.44 36.45
CA ARG A 39 -2.69 3.08 35.19
C ARG A 39 -2.47 4.10 34.08
N ARG A 40 -2.41 5.40 34.42
CA ARG A 40 -2.13 6.47 33.45
C ARG A 40 -0.69 6.43 32.94
N ARG A 41 0.29 6.28 33.83
CA ARG A 41 1.71 6.15 33.44
C ARG A 41 1.93 4.90 32.60
N LEU A 42 1.29 3.80 32.98
CA LEU A 42 1.32 2.55 32.22
C LEU A 42 0.68 2.73 30.84
N ALA A 43 -0.49 3.37 30.73
CA ALA A 43 -1.13 3.63 29.45
C ALA A 43 -0.26 4.52 28.53
N ALA A 44 0.31 5.61 29.06
CA ALA A 44 1.22 6.46 28.29
C ALA A 44 2.47 5.70 27.84
N PHE A 45 3.05 4.87 28.71
CA PHE A 45 4.17 3.99 28.39
C PHE A 45 3.82 2.98 27.29
N LEU A 46 2.68 2.29 27.41
CA LEU A 46 2.22 1.28 26.46
C LEU A 46 1.91 1.91 25.09
N VAL A 47 1.27 3.08 25.04
CA VAL A 47 0.99 3.77 23.77
C VAL A 47 2.28 4.24 23.10
N ARG A 48 3.24 4.76 23.87
CA ARG A 48 4.56 5.13 23.32
C ARG A 48 5.29 3.91 22.75
N ARG A 49 5.30 2.78 23.49
CA ARG A 49 5.91 1.52 23.03
C ARG A 49 5.22 0.92 21.83
N ALA A 50 3.88 0.93 21.80
CA ALA A 50 3.12 0.48 20.64
C ALA A 50 3.46 1.31 19.40
N ARG A 51 3.69 2.62 19.54
CA ARG A 51 4.10 3.50 18.43
C ARG A 51 5.52 3.22 17.95
N GLU A 52 6.46 3.00 18.88
CA GLU A 52 7.83 2.58 18.55
C GLU A 52 7.85 1.24 17.79
N MET A 53 6.97 0.30 18.14
CA MET A 53 6.85 -1.01 17.50
C MET A 53 5.96 -1.02 16.25
N ALA A 54 5.10 -0.02 16.05
CA ALA A 54 4.16 0.00 14.92
C ALA A 54 4.88 -0.02 13.56
N GLY A 55 6.08 0.58 13.48
CA GLY A 55 6.92 0.54 12.28
C GLY A 55 7.50 -0.84 11.97
N LEU A 56 7.61 -1.73 12.96
CA LEU A 56 8.14 -3.08 12.77
C LEU A 56 7.20 -3.98 11.96
N ARG A 57 5.90 -3.68 11.99
CA ARG A 57 4.89 -4.39 11.18
C ARG A 57 5.18 -4.26 9.69
N GLU A 58 5.65 -3.08 9.27
CA GLU A 58 6.00 -2.83 7.87
C GLU A 58 7.46 -3.18 7.58
N SER A 59 8.36 -3.15 8.59
CA SER A 59 9.77 -3.48 8.40
C SER A 59 9.99 -4.93 7.97
N GLY A 60 9.16 -5.87 8.44
CA GLY A 60 9.23 -7.27 8.00
C GLY A 60 8.97 -7.43 6.50
N LYS A 61 8.00 -6.67 5.97
CA LYS A 61 7.70 -6.62 4.53
C LYS A 61 8.87 -6.00 3.75
N SER A 62 9.42 -4.90 4.25
CA SER A 62 10.55 -4.21 3.61
C SER A 62 11.85 -5.03 3.62
N ALA A 63 12.14 -5.78 4.69
CA ALA A 63 13.34 -6.59 4.80
C ALA A 63 13.42 -7.68 3.73
N GLY A 64 12.28 -8.28 3.36
CA GLY A 64 12.20 -9.26 2.29
C GLY A 64 12.52 -8.70 0.90
N LEU A 65 12.19 -7.42 0.64
CA LEU A 65 12.38 -6.79 -0.67
C LEU A 65 13.86 -6.69 -1.06
N TYR A 66 14.76 -6.46 -0.12
CA TYR A 66 16.20 -6.41 -0.40
C TYR A 66 16.73 -7.76 -0.88
N ARG A 67 16.28 -8.86 -0.26
CA ARG A 67 16.65 -10.21 -0.72
C ARG A 67 16.07 -10.50 -2.09
N LEU A 68 14.81 -10.15 -2.32
CA LEU A 68 14.17 -10.34 -3.61
C LEU A 68 14.86 -9.52 -4.72
N GLN A 69 15.34 -8.32 -4.39
CA GLN A 69 16.12 -7.49 -5.32
C GLN A 69 17.46 -8.16 -5.68
N ALA A 70 18.18 -8.72 -4.71
CA ALA A 70 19.41 -9.46 -4.97
C ALA A 70 19.16 -10.72 -5.83
N VAL A 71 18.11 -11.49 -5.51
CA VAL A 71 17.71 -12.66 -6.32
C VAL A 71 17.36 -12.24 -7.75
N ARG A 72 16.58 -11.16 -7.93
CA ARG A 72 16.26 -10.61 -9.25
C ARG A 72 17.52 -10.24 -10.02
N HIS A 73 18.50 -9.60 -9.38
CA HIS A 73 19.75 -9.23 -10.04
C HIS A 73 20.50 -10.46 -10.58
N HIS A 74 20.62 -11.52 -9.77
CA HIS A 74 21.27 -12.76 -10.20
C HIS A 74 20.48 -13.48 -11.31
N LEU A 75 19.16 -13.55 -11.21
CA LEU A 75 18.33 -14.16 -12.25
C LEU A 75 18.45 -13.42 -13.59
N LEU A 76 18.49 -12.08 -13.59
CA LEU A 76 18.68 -11.32 -14.82
C LEU A 76 20.07 -11.49 -15.41
N ALA A 77 21.10 -11.65 -14.58
CA ALA A 77 22.45 -11.97 -15.06
C ALA A 77 22.49 -13.34 -15.76
N ILE A 78 21.88 -14.36 -15.15
CA ILE A 78 21.72 -15.69 -15.76
C ILE A 78 20.94 -15.60 -17.08
N GLY A 79 19.85 -14.82 -17.09
CA GLY A 79 19.03 -14.63 -18.29
C GLY A 79 19.81 -14.00 -19.44
N ALA A 80 20.73 -13.07 -19.15
CA ALA A 80 21.58 -12.46 -20.17
C ALA A 80 22.59 -13.43 -20.80
N GLU A 81 22.96 -14.50 -20.08
CA GLU A 81 23.86 -15.54 -20.60
C GLU A 81 23.12 -16.62 -21.38
N LEU A 82 21.87 -16.93 -21.00
CA LEU A 82 21.15 -18.09 -21.53
C LEU A 82 20.06 -17.78 -22.55
N LEU A 83 19.56 -16.54 -22.60
CA LEU A 83 18.38 -16.17 -23.39
C LEU A 83 18.68 -14.97 -24.30
N ALA A 84 17.91 -14.85 -25.39
CA ALA A 84 18.01 -13.70 -26.29
C ALA A 84 17.56 -12.38 -25.63
N ASP A 85 16.58 -12.44 -24.72
CA ASP A 85 16.15 -11.33 -23.88
C ASP A 85 16.29 -11.75 -22.41
N LEU A 86 17.13 -11.03 -21.67
CA LEU A 86 17.37 -11.29 -20.24
C LEU A 86 16.10 -11.22 -19.40
N THR A 87 15.08 -10.48 -19.86
CA THR A 87 13.82 -10.33 -19.12
C THR A 87 12.93 -11.55 -19.23
N ASP A 88 13.14 -12.42 -20.23
CA ASP A 88 12.32 -13.60 -20.42
C ASP A 88 12.52 -14.64 -19.31
N ILE A 89 13.62 -14.57 -18.54
CA ILE A 89 13.86 -15.44 -17.37
C ILE A 89 12.74 -15.35 -16.32
N VAL A 90 12.00 -14.24 -16.26
CA VAL A 90 10.88 -14.08 -15.32
C VAL A 90 9.66 -14.92 -15.68
N PHE A 91 9.61 -15.46 -16.90
CA PHE A 91 8.55 -16.36 -17.36
C PHE A 91 8.89 -17.85 -17.15
N LEU A 92 10.08 -18.15 -16.62
CA LEU A 92 10.54 -19.50 -16.35
C LEU A 92 10.47 -19.82 -14.86
N THR A 93 10.22 -21.10 -14.54
CA THR A 93 10.38 -21.62 -13.18
C THR A 93 11.86 -21.89 -12.89
N LEU A 94 12.23 -22.01 -11.62
CA LEU A 94 13.63 -22.32 -11.26
C LEU A 94 14.09 -23.68 -11.81
N ASP A 95 13.19 -24.66 -11.89
CA ASP A 95 13.49 -25.97 -12.47
C ASP A 95 13.72 -25.90 -13.98
N GLU A 96 12.94 -25.07 -14.68
CA GLU A 96 13.13 -24.81 -16.12
C GLU A 96 14.45 -24.06 -16.38
N VAL A 97 14.79 -23.07 -15.56
CA VAL A 97 16.10 -22.39 -15.62
C VAL A 97 17.24 -23.37 -15.36
N ARG A 98 17.07 -24.29 -14.39
CA ARG A 98 18.06 -25.33 -14.11
C ARG A 98 18.23 -26.30 -15.27
N ALA A 99 17.13 -26.72 -15.91
CA ALA A 99 17.19 -27.55 -17.11
C ALA A 99 17.92 -26.84 -18.27
N LEU A 100 17.76 -25.51 -18.39
CA LEU A 100 18.48 -24.69 -19.36
C LEU A 100 19.99 -24.70 -19.11
N LEU A 101 20.40 -24.57 -17.83
CA LEU A 101 21.80 -24.64 -17.40
C LEU A 101 22.42 -26.03 -17.63
N ASP A 102 21.64 -27.09 -17.49
CA ASP A 102 22.07 -28.47 -17.74
C ASP A 102 22.03 -28.85 -19.25
N GLU A 103 21.93 -27.85 -20.14
CA GLU A 103 21.85 -28.00 -21.60
C GLU A 103 20.68 -28.88 -22.08
N ARG A 104 19.56 -28.86 -21.34
CA ARG A 104 18.32 -29.58 -21.65
C ARG A 104 17.15 -28.61 -21.87
N PRO A 105 17.21 -27.76 -22.91
CA PRO A 105 16.31 -26.60 -23.06
C PRO A 105 14.85 -26.96 -23.35
N GLY A 106 14.50 -28.23 -23.62
CA GLY A 106 13.13 -28.67 -23.84
C GLY A 106 12.35 -27.73 -24.77
N ASN A 107 11.18 -27.27 -24.32
CA ASN A 107 10.29 -26.38 -25.08
C ASN A 107 10.32 -24.93 -24.55
N THR A 108 11.45 -24.47 -23.99
CA THR A 108 11.56 -23.20 -23.24
C THR A 108 11.02 -22.00 -24.01
N ASP A 109 11.39 -21.82 -25.28
CA ASP A 109 10.95 -20.67 -26.09
C ASP A 109 9.43 -20.60 -26.23
N THR A 110 8.78 -21.76 -26.46
CA THR A 110 7.32 -21.82 -26.57
C THR A 110 6.63 -21.52 -25.24
N LEU A 111 7.23 -21.90 -24.12
CA LEU A 111 6.72 -21.59 -22.78
C LEU A 111 6.81 -20.08 -22.49
N ILE A 112 7.95 -19.46 -22.81
CA ILE A 112 8.15 -18.01 -22.68
C ILE A 112 7.10 -17.25 -23.46
N VAL A 113 6.95 -17.54 -24.76
CA VAL A 113 5.98 -16.86 -25.63
C VAL A 113 4.56 -16.98 -25.09
N ARG A 114 4.15 -18.20 -24.71
CA ARG A 114 2.81 -18.47 -24.16
C ARG A 114 2.57 -17.71 -22.84
N ARG A 115 3.52 -17.78 -21.91
CA ARG A 115 3.39 -17.15 -20.58
C ARG A 115 3.46 -15.63 -20.66
N ARG A 116 4.28 -15.07 -21.54
CA ARG A 116 4.35 -13.63 -21.81
C ARG A 116 3.04 -13.12 -22.38
N ALA A 117 2.45 -13.82 -23.35
CA ALA A 117 1.15 -13.46 -23.90
C ALA A 117 0.04 -13.50 -22.84
N LEU A 118 0.03 -14.52 -21.98
CA LEU A 118 -0.90 -14.62 -20.85
C LEU A 118 -0.70 -13.45 -19.87
N HIS A 119 0.55 -13.17 -19.48
CA HIS A 119 0.86 -12.07 -18.57
C HIS A 119 0.37 -10.73 -19.11
N LEU A 120 0.62 -10.42 -20.39
CA LEU A 120 0.16 -9.18 -21.03
C LEU A 120 -1.36 -9.09 -21.14
N ARG A 121 -2.07 -10.22 -21.25
CA ARG A 121 -3.52 -10.26 -21.22
C ARG A 121 -4.03 -9.96 -19.81
N GLU A 122 -3.50 -10.64 -18.79
CA GLU A 122 -3.95 -10.52 -17.41
C GLU A 122 -3.53 -9.18 -16.78
N SER A 123 -2.38 -8.61 -17.14
CA SER A 123 -1.92 -7.30 -16.64
C SER A 123 -2.82 -6.14 -17.06
N ARG A 124 -3.64 -6.32 -18.10
CA ARG A 124 -4.64 -5.35 -18.56
C ARG A 124 -5.97 -5.47 -17.82
N ARG A 125 -6.16 -6.52 -17.02
CA ARG A 125 -7.38 -6.72 -16.24
C ARG A 125 -7.42 -5.71 -15.09
N ARG A 126 -8.43 -4.84 -15.09
CA ARG A 126 -8.60 -3.81 -14.04
C ARG A 126 -8.95 -4.38 -12.67
N TYR A 127 -9.47 -5.60 -12.64
CA TYR A 127 -9.99 -6.23 -11.44
C TYR A 127 -9.42 -7.64 -11.31
N ALA A 128 -8.83 -7.92 -10.16
CA ALA A 128 -8.42 -9.25 -9.73
C ALA A 128 -9.37 -9.67 -8.60
N PRO A 129 -10.10 -10.80 -8.73
CA PRO A 129 -11.00 -11.27 -7.68
C PRO A 129 -10.25 -11.52 -6.38
N GLU A 130 -10.83 -11.16 -5.24
CA GLU A 130 -10.22 -11.43 -3.93
C GLU A 130 -10.26 -12.92 -3.59
N ALA A 131 -11.33 -13.59 -4.04
CA ALA A 131 -11.50 -15.02 -3.88
C ALA A 131 -12.28 -15.62 -5.06
N LEU A 132 -11.80 -16.78 -5.51
CA LEU A 132 -12.42 -17.56 -6.59
C LEU A 132 -12.85 -18.91 -6.03
N LEU A 133 -14.04 -19.33 -6.41
CA LEU A 133 -14.50 -20.70 -6.22
C LEU A 133 -13.80 -21.63 -7.23
N SER A 134 -13.82 -22.93 -6.96
CA SER A 134 -13.17 -23.95 -7.80
C SER A 134 -13.73 -24.02 -9.23
N ASP A 135 -14.96 -23.56 -9.42
CA ASP A 135 -15.65 -23.44 -10.71
C ASP A 135 -15.26 -22.15 -11.49
N GLY A 136 -14.44 -21.28 -10.89
CA GLY A 136 -14.04 -20.00 -11.45
C GLY A 136 -15.00 -18.86 -11.15
N THR A 137 -16.02 -19.09 -10.32
CA THR A 137 -16.97 -18.05 -9.90
C THR A 137 -16.30 -17.11 -8.90
N ASP A 138 -16.40 -15.81 -9.15
CA ASP A 138 -15.93 -14.76 -8.26
C ASP A 138 -16.88 -14.63 -7.06
N LEU A 139 -16.36 -14.84 -5.85
CA LEU A 139 -17.17 -14.80 -4.63
C LEU A 139 -17.85 -13.45 -4.42
N GLU A 140 -17.21 -12.35 -4.80
CA GLU A 140 -17.77 -11.00 -4.63
C GLU A 140 -18.98 -10.75 -5.53
N THR A 141 -19.13 -11.53 -6.60
CA THR A 141 -20.32 -11.47 -7.48
C THR A 141 -21.52 -12.26 -6.97
N VAL A 142 -21.27 -13.21 -6.07
CA VAL A 142 -22.30 -14.09 -5.48
C VAL A 142 -22.73 -13.58 -4.10
N LEU A 143 -21.82 -12.92 -3.37
CA LEU A 143 -22.12 -12.36 -2.06
C LEU A 143 -23.08 -11.18 -2.18
N PRO A 144 -24.12 -11.10 -1.34
CA PRO A 144 -24.95 -9.91 -1.25
C PRO A 144 -24.08 -8.73 -0.80
N PRO A 145 -24.32 -7.51 -1.34
CA PRO A 145 -23.53 -6.34 -0.99
C PRO A 145 -23.55 -6.12 0.53
N PRO A 146 -22.43 -5.71 1.13
CA PRO A 146 -22.37 -5.46 2.57
C PRO A 146 -23.45 -4.43 2.93
N THR A 147 -24.33 -4.80 3.86
CA THR A 147 -25.29 -3.84 4.40
C THR A 147 -24.54 -2.72 5.11
N ALA A 148 -25.04 -1.49 5.08
CA ALA A 148 -24.37 -0.34 5.68
C ALA A 148 -24.01 -0.51 7.18
N SER A 149 -24.60 -1.51 7.85
CA SER A 149 -24.32 -1.90 9.23
C SER A 149 -23.10 -2.84 9.39
N SER A 150 -22.70 -3.57 8.35
CA SER A 150 -21.63 -4.57 8.40
C SER A 150 -20.29 -4.08 7.86
N ALA A 151 -20.21 -2.87 7.31
CA ALA A 151 -18.94 -2.27 6.92
C ALA A 151 -18.15 -1.89 8.20
N PRO A 152 -16.89 -2.32 8.35
CA PRO A 152 -16.08 -1.84 9.47
C PRO A 152 -15.98 -0.32 9.37
N PRO A 153 -16.19 0.44 10.47
CA PRO A 153 -16.12 1.89 10.43
C PRO A 153 -14.69 2.31 10.10
N THR A 154 -14.44 2.62 8.82
CA THR A 154 -13.20 3.20 8.33
C THR A 154 -13.20 4.68 8.65
N SER A 155 -12.69 5.02 9.84
CA SER A 155 -12.42 6.39 10.33
C SER A 155 -13.65 7.32 10.43
N PRO A 156 -13.89 8.00 11.57
CA PRO A 156 -14.94 9.00 11.70
C PRO A 156 -14.48 10.33 11.06
N ALA A 157 -14.27 10.34 9.75
CA ALA A 157 -14.05 11.57 8.98
C ALA A 157 -14.95 11.52 7.74
N ARG A 158 -16.16 12.05 7.89
CA ARG A 158 -17.11 12.24 6.79
C ARG A 158 -16.60 13.40 5.93
N GLN A 159 -15.74 13.10 4.94
CA GLN A 159 -15.37 14.05 3.89
C GLN A 159 -16.26 13.77 2.68
N ASN A 160 -17.35 14.54 2.54
CA ASN A 160 -18.23 14.50 1.37
C ASN A 160 -17.63 15.37 0.26
N ASP A 161 -16.61 14.88 -0.43
CA ASP A 161 -16.14 15.48 -1.67
C ASP A 161 -16.34 14.48 -2.79
N HIS A 162 -17.42 14.64 -3.57
CA HIS A 162 -17.66 13.85 -4.76
C HIS A 162 -16.71 14.34 -5.87
N ILE A 163 -15.53 13.73 -5.94
CA ILE A 163 -14.57 13.95 -7.03
C ILE A 163 -14.97 13.00 -8.18
N PRO A 164 -15.42 13.48 -9.34
CA PRO A 164 -15.63 12.61 -10.50
C PRO A 164 -14.27 12.06 -10.99
N PRO A 165 -14.22 10.82 -11.49
CA PRO A 165 -12.98 10.23 -11.97
C PRO A 165 -12.48 11.00 -13.19
N THR A 166 -11.38 11.72 -13.05
CA THR A 166 -10.64 12.32 -14.17
C THR A 166 -9.29 11.61 -14.29
N ASP A 167 -9.12 10.86 -15.39
CA ASP A 167 -7.85 10.24 -15.79
C ASP A 167 -6.98 11.32 -16.43
N ASP A 168 -6.33 12.15 -15.60
CA ASP A 168 -5.29 13.07 -16.07
C ASP A 168 -3.99 12.81 -15.31
N ARG A 169 -3.19 11.88 -15.84
CA ARG A 169 -1.88 11.51 -15.29
C ARG A 169 -0.83 12.59 -15.45
N ASN A 170 -1.15 13.75 -16.02
CA ASN A 170 -0.19 14.81 -16.31
C ASN A 170 -0.51 16.15 -15.64
N ARG A 171 -1.39 16.17 -14.64
CA ARG A 171 -1.70 17.40 -13.90
C ARG A 171 -0.51 17.83 -13.02
N PRO A 172 -0.03 19.09 -13.11
CA PRO A 172 1.00 19.60 -12.20
C PRO A 172 0.48 19.63 -10.75
N PRO A 173 1.36 19.49 -9.74
CA PRO A 173 0.95 19.42 -8.34
C PRO A 173 0.28 20.72 -7.90
N SER A 174 -0.95 20.62 -7.38
CA SER A 174 -1.68 21.76 -6.82
C SER A 174 -0.94 22.34 -5.60
N PRO A 175 -0.88 23.68 -5.45
CA PRO A 175 -0.28 24.30 -4.28
C PRO A 175 -1.11 24.02 -3.01
N PRO A 176 -0.46 23.92 -1.84
CA PRO A 176 -1.15 23.57 -0.61
C PRO A 176 -2.00 24.74 -0.09
N GLY A 177 -3.32 24.59 -0.13
CA GLY A 177 -4.25 25.40 0.68
C GLY A 177 -5.34 26.19 -0.03
N GLY A 178 -5.57 26.04 -1.34
CA GLY A 178 -6.67 26.71 -2.05
C GLY A 178 -7.80 25.75 -2.43
N THR A 179 -9.03 26.05 -2.00
CA THR A 179 -10.24 25.47 -2.60
C THR A 179 -10.47 26.13 -3.96
N VAL A 180 -10.32 25.38 -5.04
CA VAL A 180 -10.67 25.87 -6.38
C VAL A 180 -12.15 25.62 -6.60
N VAL A 181 -12.95 26.68 -6.58
CA VAL A 181 -14.33 26.64 -7.09
C VAL A 181 -14.24 26.98 -8.58
N VAL A 182 -14.52 26.00 -9.43
CA VAL A 182 -14.73 26.24 -10.87
C VAL A 182 -16.23 26.16 -11.11
N ASP A 183 -16.87 27.31 -11.31
CA ASP A 183 -18.27 27.36 -11.69
C ASP A 183 -18.40 27.15 -13.21
N GLY A 184 -19.31 26.28 -13.59
CA GLY A 184 -19.45 25.75 -14.93
C GLY A 184 -20.28 26.64 -15.84
N SER A 185 -19.86 27.88 -16.09
CA SER A 185 -20.29 28.60 -17.29
C SER A 185 -19.35 29.77 -17.60
N ALA A 186 -18.69 29.69 -18.76
CA ALA A 186 -17.78 30.68 -19.35
C ALA A 186 -16.47 30.92 -18.56
N GLY A 187 -15.36 30.51 -19.18
CA GLY A 187 -14.03 30.63 -18.60
C GLY A 187 -13.60 32.07 -18.35
N THR A 188 -13.46 32.44 -17.09
CA THR A 188 -12.55 33.48 -16.62
C THR A 188 -12.14 33.12 -15.19
N VAL A 189 -10.83 33.06 -14.94
CA VAL A 189 -10.25 32.75 -13.63
C VAL A 189 -9.98 34.08 -12.93
N GLU A 190 -10.72 34.40 -11.86
CA GLU A 190 -10.31 35.44 -10.91
C GLU A 190 -9.68 34.81 -9.67
N LEU A 191 -8.56 35.41 -9.25
CA LEU A 191 -7.77 35.04 -8.09
C LEU A 191 -8.24 35.86 -6.87
N CYS A 192 -8.63 35.17 -5.79
CA CYS A 192 -8.68 35.69 -4.42
C CYS A 192 -7.94 34.73 -3.50
#